data_AF-A0A1H7FQ72-F1
#
_entry.id   AF-A0A1H7FQ72-F1
#
_cell.length_a   1.000
_cell.length_b   1.000
_cell.length_c   1.000
_cell.angle_alpha   90.00
_cell.angle_beta   90.00
_cell.angle_gamma   90.00
#
_symmetry.space_group_name_H-M   'P 1'
#
loop_
_entity.id
_entity.type
_entity.pdbx_description
1 polymer ?
#
loop_
_entity_poly.entity_id
_entity_poly.type
_entity_poly.pdbx_seq_one_letter_code
_entity_poly.pdbx_strand_id
1 'polypeptide(L)'
;MKTIAMLILVATAGAASAADFPECKVRTLAPVIDAGGYRNAAGKILPADILRRDEHGVSYCAHGGTCVPERVRGRQVVRLINCRPGKSIGNGDYRLDPDPRTMGAANARRFLTARQVGDKLVDLDFSNAAIGSWSSDYATNPASPNGRLVARALAGSKEAIAKMKAKLP
;
A
#
# COMPACT_ATOMS: atom_id res chain seq x y z
N MET A 1 -40.32 36.69 -19.40
CA MET A 1 -39.10 36.41 -18.61
C MET A 1 -39.44 35.28 -17.65
N LYS A 2 -38.97 34.05 -17.91
CA LYS A 2 -39.29 32.86 -17.09
C LYS A 2 -38.04 32.48 -16.29
N THR A 3 -38.16 32.55 -14.97
CA THR A 3 -37.11 32.37 -13.98
C THR A 3 -36.62 30.92 -13.98
N ILE A 4 -35.32 30.75 -14.14
CA ILE A 4 -34.57 29.48 -14.10
C ILE A 4 -34.42 29.07 -12.64
N ALA A 5 -34.98 27.92 -12.25
CA ALA A 5 -34.69 27.28 -10.97
C ALA A 5 -33.59 26.23 -11.20
N MET A 6 -32.36 26.58 -10.82
CA MET A 6 -31.18 25.72 -10.89
C MET A 6 -31.14 24.85 -9.63
N LEU A 7 -31.46 23.55 -9.77
CA LEU A 7 -31.28 22.57 -8.69
C LEU A 7 -29.78 22.24 -8.57
N ILE A 8 -29.17 22.70 -7.48
CA ILE A 8 -27.83 22.30 -7.06
C ILE A 8 -27.94 20.87 -6.51
N LEU A 9 -27.61 19.87 -7.33
CA LEU A 9 -27.31 18.53 -6.82
C LEU A 9 -26.00 18.61 -6.05
N VAL A 10 -26.10 18.60 -4.72
CA VAL A 10 -24.95 18.39 -3.84
C VAL A 10 -24.47 16.97 -4.10
N ALA A 11 -23.37 16.86 -4.84
CA ALA A 11 -22.62 15.62 -4.95
C ALA A 11 -22.10 15.27 -3.56
N THR A 12 -22.76 14.32 -2.90
CA THR A 12 -22.17 13.62 -1.77
C THR A 12 -21.00 12.82 -2.34
N ALA A 13 -19.82 13.45 -2.35
CA ALA A 13 -18.56 12.73 -2.44
C ALA A 13 -18.59 11.74 -1.28
N GLY A 14 -18.97 10.50 -1.57
CA GLY A 14 -18.78 9.40 -0.67
C GLY A 14 -17.30 9.41 -0.33
N ALA A 15 -17.00 9.79 0.91
CA ALA A 15 -15.75 9.38 1.51
C ALA A 15 -15.79 7.86 1.43
N ALA A 16 -15.20 7.32 0.38
CA ALA A 16 -14.75 5.95 0.37
C ALA A 16 -13.89 5.89 1.61
N SER A 17 -14.46 5.30 2.67
CA SER A 17 -13.73 4.75 3.78
C SER A 17 -12.59 4.00 3.13
N ALA A 18 -11.40 4.61 3.14
CA ALA A 18 -10.17 3.92 2.87
C ALA A 18 -10.13 2.90 4.00
N ALA A 19 -10.69 1.71 3.73
CA ALA A 19 -10.57 0.57 4.60
C ALA A 19 -9.10 0.56 5.01
N ASP A 20 -8.84 0.63 6.32
CA ASP A 20 -7.49 0.70 6.86
C ASP A 20 -6.67 -0.42 6.25
N PHE A 21 -5.95 -0.12 5.16
CA PHE A 21 -4.91 -0.99 4.68
C PHE A 21 -3.88 -0.93 5.81
N PRO A 22 -3.57 -2.05 6.47
CA PRO A 22 -2.55 -2.03 7.49
C PRO A 22 -1.20 -2.07 6.77
N GLU A 23 -0.92 -1.01 6.00
CA GLU A 23 0.35 -0.77 5.35
C GLU A 23 1.46 -0.79 6.39
N CYS A 24 2.64 -1.18 5.94
CA CYS A 24 3.83 -1.01 6.74
C CYS A 24 4.02 0.49 6.98
N LYS A 25 4.18 0.87 8.25
CA LYS A 25 4.19 2.28 8.68
C LYS A 25 5.50 2.62 9.36
N VAL A 26 5.97 3.82 9.11
CA VAL A 26 7.09 4.45 9.82
C VAL A 26 6.61 5.67 10.60
N ARG A 27 7.33 6.01 11.67
CA ARG A 27 7.14 7.25 12.45
C ARG A 27 8.37 8.14 12.31
N THR A 28 8.14 9.42 12.04
CA THR A 28 9.19 10.44 12.16
C THR A 28 9.47 10.75 13.63
N LEU A 29 10.73 10.72 14.03
CA LEU A 29 11.22 11.02 15.38
C LEU A 29 11.68 12.48 15.52
N ALA A 30 12.00 13.11 14.38
CA ALA A 30 12.37 14.52 14.25
C ALA A 30 11.85 15.04 12.91
N PRO A 31 11.79 16.37 12.69
CA PRO A 31 11.45 16.91 11.39
C PRO A 31 12.43 16.40 10.32
N VAL A 32 11.89 15.91 9.20
CA VAL A 32 12.68 15.33 8.10
C VAL A 32 12.10 15.80 6.77
N ILE A 33 12.96 15.97 5.76
CA ILE A 33 12.54 16.26 4.38
C ILE A 33 12.62 14.94 3.62
N ASP A 34 11.56 14.58 2.91
CA ASP A 34 11.57 13.40 2.04
C ASP A 34 12.27 13.69 0.71
N ALA A 35 12.52 12.65 -0.08
CA ALA A 35 13.18 12.79 -1.39
C ALA A 35 12.39 13.64 -2.40
N GLY A 36 11.10 13.90 -2.16
CA GLY A 36 10.28 14.81 -2.96
C GLY A 36 10.36 16.28 -2.50
N GLY A 37 11.15 16.57 -1.47
CA GLY A 37 11.28 17.91 -0.89
C GLY A 37 10.20 18.24 0.15
N TYR A 38 9.31 17.31 0.50
CA TYR A 38 8.25 17.56 1.46
C TYR A 38 8.76 17.46 2.89
N ARG A 39 8.48 18.50 3.69
CA ARG A 39 8.79 18.51 5.12
C ARG A 39 7.75 17.72 5.90
N ASN A 40 8.23 16.74 6.65
CA ASN A 40 7.44 15.92 7.55
C ASN A 40 7.77 16.31 9.00
N ALA A 41 6.75 16.72 9.76
CA ALA A 41 6.90 17.03 11.19
C ALA A 41 7.22 15.78 12.01
N ALA A 42 7.77 15.95 13.22
CA ALA A 42 7.97 14.86 14.17
C ALA A 42 6.61 14.25 14.59
N GLY A 43 6.58 12.93 14.82
CA GLY A 43 5.39 12.18 15.19
C GLY A 43 4.51 11.75 14.00
N LYS A 44 4.74 12.30 12.79
CA LYS A 44 3.99 11.93 11.58
C LYS A 44 4.18 10.45 11.28
N ILE A 45 3.09 9.79 10.92
CA ILE A 45 3.06 8.39 10.48
C ILE A 45 2.97 8.39 8.95
N LEU A 46 3.87 7.66 8.31
CA LEU A 46 3.98 7.58 6.86
C LEU A 46 3.90 6.11 6.42
N PRO A 47 3.31 5.80 5.25
CA PRO A 47 3.41 4.49 4.65
C PRO A 47 4.84 4.23 4.15
N ALA A 48 5.27 2.97 4.19
CA ALA A 48 6.54 2.54 3.64
C ALA A 48 6.48 1.06 3.28
N ASP A 49 6.93 0.70 2.07
CA ASP A 49 6.91 -0.67 1.55
C ASP A 49 8.32 -1.23 1.34
N ILE A 50 9.31 -0.35 1.21
CA ILE A 50 10.69 -0.70 0.86
C ILE A 50 11.65 -0.04 1.85
N LEU A 51 12.63 -0.81 2.31
CA LEU A 51 13.87 -0.31 2.89
C LEU A 51 14.92 -0.29 1.79
N ARG A 52 15.50 0.86 1.52
CA ARG A 52 16.54 1.04 0.50
C ARG A 52 17.84 1.50 1.13
N ARG A 53 18.96 1.00 0.62
CA ARG A 53 20.27 1.58 0.88
C ARG A 53 20.59 2.58 -0.23
N ASP A 54 20.83 3.84 0.13
CA ASP A 54 21.11 4.94 -0.80
C ASP A 54 22.32 5.78 -0.34
N GLU A 55 22.55 6.92 -0.99
CA GLU A 55 23.62 7.87 -0.66
C GLU A 55 23.49 8.47 0.75
N HIS A 56 22.31 8.42 1.36
CA HIS A 56 22.06 8.84 2.74
C HIS A 56 22.20 7.68 3.74
N GLY A 57 22.61 6.50 3.28
CA GLY A 57 22.72 5.29 4.06
C GLY A 57 21.49 4.43 3.90
N VAL A 58 20.47 4.61 4.75
CA VAL A 58 19.25 3.79 4.74
C VAL A 58 18.04 4.69 4.72
N SER A 59 17.07 4.38 3.86
CA SER A 59 15.81 5.10 3.69
C SER A 59 14.61 4.17 3.65
N TYR A 60 13.46 4.66 4.12
CA TYR A 60 12.17 3.98 4.01
C TYR A 60 11.33 4.64 2.91
N CYS A 61 10.82 3.86 1.95
CA CYS A 61 10.14 4.37 0.77
C CYS A 61 8.75 3.72 0.62
N ALA A 62 7.76 4.49 0.19
CA ALA A 62 6.53 3.93 -0.37
C ALA A 62 6.80 3.41 -1.79
N HIS A 63 6.12 2.33 -2.20
CA HIS A 63 6.29 1.78 -3.55
C HIS A 63 5.88 2.81 -4.62
N GLY A 64 6.82 3.23 -5.48
CA GLY A 64 6.59 4.29 -6.46
C GLY A 64 6.42 5.71 -5.87
N GLY A 65 6.66 5.88 -4.56
CA GLY A 65 6.53 7.15 -3.84
C GLY A 65 7.86 7.73 -3.37
N THR A 66 7.79 8.75 -2.50
CA THR A 66 8.97 9.40 -1.92
C THR A 66 9.60 8.54 -0.82
N CYS A 67 10.89 8.78 -0.57
CA CYS A 67 11.66 8.10 0.47
C CYS A 67 11.97 9.06 1.62
N VAL A 68 11.99 8.56 2.85
CA VAL A 68 12.47 9.29 4.04
C VAL A 68 13.71 8.61 4.61
N PRO A 69 14.79 9.35 4.89
CA PRO A 69 16.00 8.77 5.45
C PRO A 69 15.75 8.27 6.88
N GLU A 70 16.32 7.11 7.21
CA GLU A 70 16.31 6.60 8.59
C GLU A 70 17.10 7.52 9.51
N ARG A 71 18.23 8.05 9.01
CA ARG A 71 19.17 8.89 9.76
C ARG A 71 19.50 10.16 9.01
N VAL A 72 19.68 11.26 9.75
CA VAL A 72 20.20 12.53 9.23
C VAL A 72 21.34 12.96 10.13
N ARG A 73 22.53 13.19 9.56
CA ARG A 73 23.76 13.56 10.29
C ARG A 73 24.04 12.61 11.46
N GLY A 74 23.88 11.29 11.23
CA GLY A 74 24.11 10.24 12.23
C GLY A 74 22.98 10.04 13.26
N ARG A 75 22.01 10.95 13.37
CA ARG A 75 20.85 10.81 14.28
C ARG A 75 19.71 10.07 13.62
N GLN A 76 19.11 9.10 14.29
CA GLN A 76 17.87 8.46 13.81
C GLN A 76 16.71 9.47 13.81
N VAL A 77 16.06 9.61 12.66
CA VAL A 77 14.94 10.53 12.44
C VAL A 77 13.66 9.82 12.00
N VAL A 78 13.74 8.55 11.60
CA VAL A 78 12.58 7.70 11.26
C VAL A 78 12.74 6.29 11.84
N ARG A 79 11.64 5.66 12.24
CA ARG A 79 11.60 4.25 12.68
C ARG A 79 10.39 3.49 12.15
N LEU A 80 10.54 2.19 11.93
CA LEU A 80 9.41 1.28 11.70
C LEU A 80 8.50 1.18 12.93
N ILE A 81 7.19 1.03 12.68
CA ILE A 81 6.17 0.85 13.73
C ILE A 81 5.73 -0.61 13.80
N ASN A 82 5.20 -1.14 12.70
CA ASN A 82 4.46 -2.39 12.63
C ASN A 82 5.07 -3.40 11.65
N CYS A 83 6.33 -3.22 11.28
CA CYS A 83 6.97 -3.96 10.20
C CYS A 83 8.47 -4.13 10.45
N ARG A 84 9.08 -5.02 9.66
CA ARG A 84 10.50 -5.38 9.71
C ARG A 84 11.05 -5.63 8.30
N PRO A 85 12.37 -5.53 8.09
CA PRO A 85 12.97 -5.96 6.84
C PRO A 85 12.65 -7.43 6.55
N GLY A 86 12.15 -7.68 5.33
CA GLY A 86 11.79 -8.98 4.80
C GLY A 86 12.78 -9.46 3.75
N LYS A 87 12.26 -10.10 2.69
CA LYS A 87 13.10 -10.59 1.58
C LYS A 87 13.73 -9.43 0.79
N SER A 88 14.99 -9.60 0.40
CA SER A 88 15.65 -8.70 -0.55
C SER A 88 14.99 -8.76 -1.92
N ILE A 89 14.89 -7.59 -2.57
CA ILE A 89 14.32 -7.42 -3.91
C ILE A 89 15.30 -6.79 -4.91
N GLY A 90 16.55 -6.59 -4.51
CA GLY A 90 17.57 -5.94 -5.35
C GLY A 90 18.79 -5.51 -4.54
N ASN A 91 19.69 -4.74 -5.16
CA ASN A 91 20.97 -4.28 -4.61
C ASN A 91 20.83 -3.50 -3.29
N GLY A 92 20.73 -4.20 -2.17
CA GLY A 92 20.56 -3.60 -0.85
C GLY A 92 19.13 -3.15 -0.53
N ASP A 93 18.16 -3.43 -1.41
CA ASP A 93 16.75 -3.13 -1.22
C ASP A 93 16.02 -4.32 -0.60
N TYR A 94 15.23 -4.06 0.43
CA TYR A 94 14.41 -5.05 1.13
C TYR A 94 12.96 -4.62 1.09
N ARG A 95 12.05 -5.58 0.86
CA ARG A 95 10.64 -5.34 1.17
C ARG A 95 10.45 -5.25 2.68
N LEU A 96 9.52 -4.43 3.11
CA LEU A 96 9.05 -4.41 4.49
C LEU A 96 7.92 -5.44 4.65
N ASP A 97 8.12 -6.36 5.59
CA ASP A 97 7.13 -7.37 5.96
C ASP A 97 6.42 -6.94 7.25
N PRO A 98 5.13 -7.27 7.43
CA PRO A 98 4.41 -6.97 8.66
C PRO A 98 5.04 -7.70 9.85
N ASP A 99 5.14 -7.04 10.99
CA ASP A 99 5.63 -7.63 12.23
C ASP A 99 4.46 -8.23 13.02
N PRO A 100 4.36 -9.58 13.12
CA PRO A 100 3.27 -10.23 13.84
C PRO A 100 3.25 -9.90 15.33
N ARG A 101 4.37 -9.45 15.91
CA ARG A 101 4.44 -9.04 17.32
C ARG A 101 3.69 -7.74 17.57
N THR A 102 3.67 -6.84 16.60
CA THR A 102 2.97 -5.56 16.70
C THR A 102 1.55 -5.65 16.16
N MET A 103 1.34 -6.37 15.06
CA MET A 103 0.05 -6.39 14.34
C MET A 103 -0.89 -7.53 14.77
N GLY A 104 -0.35 -8.54 15.45
CA GLY A 104 -1.01 -9.82 15.65
C GLY A 104 -0.85 -10.75 14.43
N ALA A 105 -0.73 -12.06 14.70
CA ALA A 105 -0.45 -13.06 13.68
C ALA A 105 -1.49 -13.11 12.56
N ALA A 106 -2.78 -12.98 12.89
CA ALA A 106 -3.86 -13.02 11.90
C ALA A 106 -3.78 -11.85 10.90
N ASN A 107 -3.55 -10.63 11.41
CA ASN A 107 -3.45 -9.44 10.56
C ASN A 107 -2.16 -9.45 9.73
N ALA A 108 -1.03 -9.82 10.34
CA ALA A 108 0.22 -9.97 9.61
C ALA A 108 0.09 -11.00 8.48
N ARG A 109 -0.60 -12.13 8.72
CA ARG A 109 -0.87 -13.13 7.67
C ARG A 109 -1.76 -12.57 6.57
N ARG A 110 -2.85 -11.88 6.90
CA ARG A 110 -3.73 -11.24 5.90
C ARG A 110 -2.96 -10.27 5.02
N PHE A 111 -2.13 -9.41 5.61
CA PHE A 111 -1.31 -8.46 4.85
C PHE A 111 -0.29 -9.15 3.93
N LEU A 112 0.40 -10.18 4.44
CA LEU A 112 1.30 -11.00 3.61
C LEU A 112 0.57 -11.65 2.44
N THR A 113 -0.63 -12.20 2.67
CA THR A 113 -1.47 -12.78 1.61
C THR A 113 -1.88 -11.73 0.58
N ALA A 114 -2.38 -10.57 1.03
CA ALA A 114 -2.76 -9.48 0.12
C ALA A 114 -1.58 -9.07 -0.75
N ARG A 115 -0.40 -8.87 -0.17
CA ARG A 115 0.81 -8.55 -0.92
C ARG A 115 1.17 -9.62 -1.96
N GLN A 116 1.22 -10.90 -1.55
CA GLN A 116 1.58 -11.99 -2.46
C GLN A 116 0.60 -12.11 -3.63
N VAL A 117 -0.68 -11.88 -3.37
CA VAL A 117 -1.71 -11.81 -4.41
C VAL A 117 -1.48 -10.61 -5.31
N GLY A 118 -1.20 -9.44 -4.72
CA GLY A 118 -0.92 -8.22 -5.45
C GLY A 118 0.28 -8.36 -6.39
N ASP A 119 1.39 -8.90 -5.90
CA ASP A 119 2.58 -9.22 -6.71
C ASP A 119 2.21 -10.09 -7.92
N LYS A 120 1.44 -11.16 -7.73
CA LYS A 120 0.98 -12.00 -8.85
C LYS A 120 0.02 -11.30 -9.79
N LEU A 121 -0.78 -10.35 -9.31
CA LEU A 121 -1.66 -9.55 -10.15
C LEU A 121 -0.85 -8.54 -10.98
N VAL A 122 0.27 -8.01 -10.46
CA VAL A 122 1.23 -7.23 -11.27
C VAL A 122 1.73 -8.08 -12.44
N ASP A 123 2.13 -9.33 -12.18
CA ASP A 123 2.58 -10.26 -13.22
C ASP A 123 1.51 -10.58 -14.29
N LEU A 124 0.23 -10.25 -14.01
CA LEU A 124 -0.92 -10.38 -14.93
C LEU A 124 -1.34 -9.03 -15.57
N ASP A 125 -0.46 -8.04 -15.53
CA ASP A 125 -0.65 -6.68 -16.06
C ASP A 125 -1.85 -5.95 -15.45
N PHE A 126 -2.06 -6.08 -14.14
CA PHE A 126 -2.97 -5.19 -13.40
C PHE A 126 -2.23 -3.94 -12.94
N SER A 127 -2.90 -2.78 -12.99
CA SER A 127 -2.34 -1.54 -12.45
C SER A 127 -2.32 -1.55 -10.91
N ASN A 128 -1.41 -0.77 -10.31
CA ASN A 128 -1.33 -0.64 -8.85
C ASN A 128 -2.68 -0.20 -8.23
N ALA A 129 -3.42 0.69 -8.89
CA ALA A 129 -4.73 1.14 -8.45
C ALA A 129 -5.77 -0.01 -8.41
N ALA A 130 -5.70 -0.94 -9.36
CA ALA A 130 -6.58 -2.09 -9.44
C ALA A 130 -6.26 -3.16 -8.38
N ILE A 131 -4.98 -3.34 -8.07
CA ILE A 131 -4.49 -4.43 -7.22
C ILE A 131 -5.00 -4.32 -5.78
N GLY A 132 -5.10 -3.09 -5.24
CA GLY A 132 -5.42 -2.86 -3.83
C GLY A 132 -6.73 -3.52 -3.40
N SER A 133 -7.81 -3.32 -4.15
CA SER A 133 -9.12 -3.90 -3.82
C SER A 133 -9.16 -5.43 -4.00
N TRP A 134 -8.65 -5.93 -5.13
CA TRP A 134 -8.67 -7.37 -5.42
C TRP A 134 -7.85 -8.20 -4.43
N SER A 135 -6.65 -7.73 -4.11
CA SER A 135 -5.76 -8.41 -3.16
C SER A 135 -6.31 -8.40 -1.73
N SER A 136 -6.94 -7.30 -1.31
CA SER A 136 -7.58 -7.17 -0.01
C SER A 136 -8.82 -8.05 0.13
N ASP A 137 -9.69 -8.06 -0.90
CA ASP A 137 -10.88 -8.91 -0.94
C ASP A 137 -10.52 -10.39 -0.82
N TYR A 138 -9.48 -10.81 -1.56
CA TYR A 138 -8.99 -12.18 -1.48
C TYR A 138 -8.40 -12.51 -0.11
N ALA A 139 -7.56 -11.63 0.45
CA ALA A 139 -6.94 -11.86 1.75
C ALA A 139 -7.95 -11.88 2.91
N THR A 140 -9.04 -11.13 2.78
CA THR A 140 -10.13 -11.06 3.77
C THR A 140 -11.03 -12.28 3.68
N ASN A 141 -11.50 -12.62 2.48
CA ASN A 141 -12.37 -13.76 2.26
C ASN A 141 -12.17 -14.36 0.85
N PRO A 142 -11.29 -15.37 0.71
CA PRO A 142 -11.01 -15.99 -0.58
C PRO A 142 -12.21 -16.76 -1.14
N ALA A 143 -13.19 -17.12 -0.31
CA ALA A 143 -14.41 -17.81 -0.74
C ALA A 143 -15.52 -16.86 -1.22
N SER A 144 -15.37 -15.55 -1.04
CA SER A 144 -16.31 -14.55 -1.56
C SER A 144 -16.37 -14.57 -3.10
N PRO A 145 -17.41 -13.99 -3.74
CA PRO A 145 -17.45 -13.89 -5.20
C PRO A 145 -16.21 -13.23 -5.81
N ASN A 146 -15.69 -12.16 -5.20
CA ASN A 146 -14.47 -11.48 -5.64
C ASN A 146 -13.22 -12.33 -5.35
N GLY A 147 -13.12 -12.92 -4.15
CA GLY A 147 -12.01 -13.82 -3.80
C GLY A 147 -11.90 -15.02 -4.74
N ARG A 148 -13.03 -15.65 -5.11
CA ARG A 148 -13.06 -16.74 -6.10
C ARG A 148 -12.65 -16.28 -7.49
N LEU A 149 -13.01 -15.05 -7.87
CA LEU A 149 -12.61 -14.49 -9.16
C LEU A 149 -11.09 -14.28 -9.21
N VAL A 150 -10.51 -13.72 -8.15
CA VAL A 150 -9.05 -13.58 -7.99
C VAL A 150 -8.38 -14.95 -8.02
N ALA A 151 -8.89 -15.94 -7.29
CA ALA A 151 -8.35 -17.31 -7.31
C ALA A 151 -8.29 -17.89 -8.74
N ARG A 152 -9.36 -17.73 -9.52
CA ARG A 152 -9.40 -18.16 -10.93
C ARG A 152 -8.39 -17.42 -11.79
N ALA A 153 -8.23 -16.10 -11.60
CA ALA A 153 -7.25 -15.32 -12.34
C ALA A 153 -5.81 -15.75 -12.01
N LEU A 154 -5.49 -15.97 -10.74
CA LEU A 154 -4.18 -16.48 -10.30
C LEU A 154 -3.87 -17.90 -10.81
N ALA A 155 -4.90 -18.68 -11.15
CA ALA A 155 -4.78 -19.98 -11.82
C ALA A 155 -4.69 -19.87 -13.35
N GLY A 156 -4.62 -18.65 -13.92
CA GLY A 156 -4.45 -18.42 -15.36
C GLY A 156 -5.76 -18.31 -16.15
N SER A 157 -6.92 -18.17 -15.50
CA SER A 157 -8.20 -18.04 -16.21
C SER A 157 -8.32 -16.69 -16.91
N LYS A 158 -8.22 -16.70 -18.25
CA LYS A 158 -8.38 -15.50 -19.10
C LYS A 158 -9.72 -14.81 -18.90
N GLU A 159 -10.80 -15.57 -18.76
CA GLU A 159 -12.15 -15.06 -18.48
C GLU A 159 -12.20 -14.29 -17.16
N ALA A 160 -11.60 -14.85 -16.10
CA ALA A 160 -11.54 -14.18 -14.80
C ALA A 160 -10.74 -12.88 -14.86
N ILE A 161 -9.58 -12.91 -15.53
CA ILE A 161 -8.73 -11.73 -15.74
C ILE A 161 -9.51 -10.63 -16.48
N ALA A 162 -10.17 -10.97 -17.60
CA ALA A 162 -10.96 -10.01 -18.37
C ALA A 162 -12.10 -9.42 -17.53
N LYS A 163 -12.82 -10.26 -16.77
CA LYS A 163 -13.90 -9.83 -15.89
C LYS A 163 -13.43 -8.93 -14.74
N MET A 164 -12.24 -9.19 -14.20
CA MET A 164 -11.64 -8.32 -13.19
C MET A 164 -11.23 -6.98 -13.78
N LYS A 165 -10.58 -6.97 -14.96
CA LYS A 165 -10.16 -5.73 -15.65
C LYS A 165 -11.35 -4.86 -16.05
N ALA A 166 -12.47 -5.46 -16.46
CA ALA A 166 -13.71 -4.75 -16.82
C ALA A 166 -14.43 -4.08 -15.63
N LYS A 167 -14.08 -4.44 -14.38
CA LYS A 167 -14.66 -3.85 -13.16
C LYS A 167 -13.82 -2.71 -12.57
N LEU A 168 -12.73 -2.34 -13.23
CA LEU A 168 -11.89 -1.24 -12.81
C LEU A 168 -12.52 0.08 -13.30
N PRO A 169 -12.50 1.14 -12.47
CA PRO A 169 -13.00 2.46 -12.86
C PRO A 169 -12.20 3.08 -14.02
#